data_AF-A0A146M661-F1
#
_entry.id   AF-A0A146M661-F1
#
_cell.length_a   1.000
_cell.length_b   1.000
_cell.length_c   1.000
_cell.angle_alpha   90.00
_cell.angle_beta   90.00
_cell.angle_gamma   90.00
#
_symmetry.space_group_name_H-M   'P 1'
#
loop_
_entity.id
_entity.type
_entity.pdbx_description
1 polymer ?
#
loop_
_entity_poly.entity_id
_entity_poly.type
_entity_poly.pdbx_seq_one_letter_code
_entity_poly.pdbx_strand_id
1 'polypeptide(L)'
;MLEQNGLATATLKYMPVTVFAPLNSAFQHQKHPTEDPNLVLYHMANSPHPLNTLGTTVNTMRTGNPPLWISRVDNDIYVNDAKILQRSHLTNFQHNHHANKQVIHILDRVLEPILFQNPDSGNVNPSAGDYLDEAENIVLGNFRLRNFRERVTRKEKKELFQNEGKHTFFIPIDEGFQPPPRPDKIDELVIMGHVIPNQVLFTRPTPDNVPFQTLAFTDKVKVNISFSTEHDNNHERKYVKSHTIVGDNNHQEGVVLAEILKANIPVKNGVIHLIHRPLMVVDTTVTQFLESFKEFDKEDGPLYKFYEVIRDVEGSFMEQLTTMRELTLFAPSNQAWRDPALTHIIRDKQKIREILNLHLVKEKLPLEKIIHGNSHQVETLSAKRHLYFNVVSIGSNKTLTVEGGGVNATVIQP
;
A
#
# COMPACT_ATOMS: atom_id res chain seq x y z
N MET A 1 -22.48 -5.81 22.06
CA MET A 1 -21.86 -4.49 21.79
C MET A 1 -22.84 -3.34 22.03
N LEU A 2 -23.91 -3.19 21.25
CA LEU A 2 -24.77 -2.00 21.34
C LEU A 2 -25.51 -1.86 22.68
N GLU A 3 -26.16 -2.94 23.13
CA GLU A 3 -26.90 -2.97 24.42
C GLU A 3 -25.98 -2.85 25.66
N GLN A 4 -24.68 -3.14 25.49
CA GLN A 4 -23.69 -3.05 26.56
C GLN A 4 -23.14 -1.64 26.75
N ASN A 5 -23.40 -0.72 25.81
CA ASN A 5 -22.95 0.67 25.87
C ASN A 5 -24.14 1.60 26.17
N GLY A 6 -24.16 2.15 27.37
CA GLY A 6 -25.26 3.01 27.84
C GLY A 6 -25.45 4.28 27.00
N LEU A 7 -24.37 4.88 26.52
CA LEU A 7 -24.42 6.08 25.68
C LEU A 7 -25.01 5.78 24.30
N ALA A 8 -24.59 4.67 23.67
CA ALA A 8 -25.15 4.22 22.39
C ALA A 8 -26.67 3.95 22.51
N THR A 9 -27.07 3.24 23.57
CA THR A 9 -28.47 2.90 23.83
C THR A 9 -29.32 4.15 24.10
N ALA A 10 -28.82 5.09 24.90
CA ALA A 10 -29.51 6.36 25.16
C ALA A 10 -29.67 7.19 23.87
N THR A 11 -28.64 7.22 23.02
CA THR A 11 -28.67 7.99 21.76
C THR A 11 -29.72 7.45 20.81
N LEU A 12 -29.76 6.14 20.58
CA LEU A 12 -30.79 5.51 19.73
C LEU A 12 -32.21 5.80 20.23
N LYS A 13 -32.39 5.85 21.55
CA LYS A 13 -33.69 6.08 22.15
C LYS A 13 -34.14 7.54 22.04
N TYR A 14 -33.24 8.50 22.24
CA TYR A 14 -33.64 9.89 22.49
C TYR A 14 -33.13 10.93 21.48
N MET A 15 -32.21 10.57 20.58
CA MET A 15 -31.53 11.52 19.69
C MET A 15 -31.61 11.09 18.22
N PRO A 16 -31.48 12.01 17.25
CA PRO A 16 -31.24 11.65 15.87
C PRO A 16 -29.83 11.04 15.71
N VAL A 17 -29.67 10.08 14.79
CA VAL A 17 -28.42 9.32 14.69
C VAL A 17 -28.19 8.76 13.29
N THR A 18 -26.94 8.51 12.94
CA THR A 18 -26.54 7.59 11.88
C THR A 18 -25.75 6.43 12.47
N VAL A 19 -26.11 5.20 12.12
CA VAL A 19 -25.41 3.98 12.50
C VAL A 19 -24.79 3.35 11.26
N PHE A 20 -23.48 3.13 11.31
CA PHE A 20 -22.72 2.38 10.33
C PHE A 20 -22.63 0.93 10.82
N ALA A 21 -23.58 0.08 10.43
CA ALA A 21 -23.75 -1.26 10.99
C ALA A 21 -22.96 -2.31 10.19
N PRO A 22 -21.87 -2.88 10.73
CA PRO A 22 -21.17 -3.97 10.07
C PRO A 22 -22.01 -5.26 10.04
N LEU A 23 -21.91 -6.01 8.94
CA LEU A 23 -22.48 -7.36 8.83
C LEU A 23 -21.81 -8.33 9.81
N ASN A 24 -22.49 -9.43 10.16
CA ASN A 24 -21.87 -10.52 10.93
C ASN A 24 -20.61 -11.07 10.25
N SER A 25 -20.63 -11.20 8.92
CA SER A 25 -19.47 -11.62 8.13
C SER A 25 -18.31 -10.62 8.20
N ALA A 26 -18.56 -9.34 8.49
CA ALA A 26 -17.51 -8.34 8.62
C ALA A 26 -16.55 -8.68 9.78
N PHE A 27 -17.07 -9.20 10.89
CA PHE A 27 -16.28 -9.61 12.05
C PHE A 27 -15.40 -10.83 11.77
N GLN A 28 -15.76 -11.66 10.78
CA GLN A 28 -14.94 -12.81 10.36
C GLN A 28 -13.68 -12.39 9.58
N HIS A 29 -13.66 -11.17 9.03
CA HIS A 29 -12.51 -10.63 8.30
C HIS A 29 -11.46 -10.00 9.22
N GLN A 30 -11.76 -9.78 10.50
CA GLN A 30 -10.81 -9.23 11.47
C GLN A 30 -9.86 -10.34 11.95
N LYS A 31 -8.57 -10.24 11.60
CA LYS A 31 -7.54 -11.16 12.09
C LYS A 31 -7.37 -11.09 13.61
N HIS A 32 -7.55 -9.89 14.17
CA HIS A 32 -7.51 -9.62 15.60
C HIS A 32 -8.75 -8.78 15.95
N PRO A 33 -9.74 -9.34 16.65
CA PRO A 33 -10.91 -8.59 17.08
C PRO A 33 -10.50 -7.34 17.88
N THR A 34 -11.14 -6.21 17.57
CA THR A 34 -10.91 -4.96 18.31
C THR A 34 -11.52 -5.07 19.71
N GLU A 35 -10.68 -5.19 20.72
CA GLU A 35 -11.11 -5.19 22.13
C GLU A 35 -11.26 -3.75 22.64
N ASP A 36 -12.35 -3.10 22.24
CA ASP A 36 -12.66 -1.74 22.64
C ASP A 36 -14.13 -1.61 23.09
N PRO A 37 -14.39 -1.29 24.38
CA PRO A 37 -15.77 -1.17 24.89
C PRO A 37 -16.56 -0.01 24.24
N ASN A 38 -15.86 0.93 23.61
CA ASN A 38 -16.44 2.08 22.93
C ASN A 38 -16.42 1.95 21.40
N LEU A 39 -16.10 0.77 20.84
CA LEU A 39 -16.10 0.53 19.40
C LEU A 39 -17.43 0.88 18.73
N VAL A 40 -18.55 0.62 19.41
CA VAL A 40 -19.89 0.95 18.88
C VAL A 40 -20.06 2.46 18.66
N LEU A 41 -19.45 3.30 19.50
CA LEU A 41 -19.52 4.76 19.34
C LEU A 41 -18.70 5.24 18.13
N TYR A 42 -17.68 4.48 17.71
CA TYR A 42 -16.95 4.73 16.46
C TYR A 42 -17.79 4.39 15.21
N HIS A 43 -18.84 3.60 15.37
CA HIS A 43 -19.80 3.26 14.31
C HIS A 43 -21.06 4.15 14.32
N MET A 44 -21.10 5.18 15.16
CA MET A 44 -22.26 6.05 15.31
C MET A 44 -21.89 7.52 15.10
N ALA A 45 -22.80 8.29 14.52
CA ALA A 45 -22.74 9.74 14.44
C ALA A 45 -24.02 10.34 15.04
N ASN A 46 -23.90 11.43 15.79
CA ASN A 46 -25.01 12.09 16.51
C ASN A 46 -25.89 12.97 15.61
N SER A 47 -25.87 12.74 14.29
CA SER A 47 -26.64 13.45 13.29
C SER A 47 -27.10 12.50 12.19
N PRO A 48 -28.27 12.72 11.57
CA PRO A 48 -28.80 11.85 10.53
C PRO A 48 -28.18 12.19 9.16
N HIS A 49 -27.46 11.23 8.57
CA HIS A 49 -26.77 11.35 7.28
C HIS A 49 -27.27 10.31 6.28
N PRO A 50 -28.44 10.50 5.66
CA PRO A 50 -28.85 9.68 4.52
C PRO A 50 -27.84 9.74 3.37
N LEU A 51 -27.84 8.74 2.48
CA LEU A 51 -26.84 8.62 1.40
C LEU A 51 -26.74 9.85 0.49
N ASN A 52 -27.86 10.51 0.20
CA ASN A 52 -27.91 11.71 -0.65
C ASN A 52 -27.31 12.96 0.01
N THR A 53 -27.22 12.99 1.33
CA THR A 53 -26.64 14.11 2.10
C THR A 53 -25.39 13.68 2.87
N LEU A 54 -24.88 12.47 2.63
CA LEU A 54 -23.65 11.99 3.24
C LEU A 54 -22.50 12.82 2.68
N GLY A 55 -21.72 13.49 3.52
CA GLY A 55 -20.65 14.38 3.08
C GLY A 55 -19.43 13.63 2.55
N THR A 56 -18.27 14.29 2.59
CA THR A 56 -16.96 13.64 2.44
C THR A 56 -16.38 13.14 3.76
N THR A 57 -16.96 13.59 4.88
CA THR A 57 -16.54 13.28 6.25
C THR A 57 -17.74 13.21 7.17
N VAL A 58 -17.67 12.36 8.19
CA VAL A 58 -18.64 12.25 9.28
C VAL A 58 -17.87 12.06 10.59
N ASN A 59 -18.15 12.86 11.61
CA ASN A 59 -17.51 12.67 12.91
C ASN A 59 -18.26 11.59 13.71
N THR A 60 -17.51 10.71 14.37
CA THR A 60 -18.08 9.66 15.21
C THR A 60 -18.43 10.18 16.59
N MET A 61 -19.19 9.39 17.33
CA MET A 61 -19.52 9.63 18.74
C MET A 61 -18.47 9.12 19.72
N ARG A 62 -17.41 8.47 19.22
CA ARG A 62 -16.29 8.07 20.06
C ARG A 62 -15.61 9.32 20.63
N THR A 63 -15.06 9.25 21.83
CA THR A 63 -14.29 10.36 22.41
C THR A 63 -13.18 10.83 21.47
N GLY A 64 -12.94 12.14 21.43
CA GLY A 64 -12.07 12.79 20.44
C GLY A 64 -12.74 13.04 19.08
N ASN A 65 -13.98 12.56 18.87
CA ASN A 65 -14.77 12.67 17.65
C ASN A 65 -13.96 12.35 16.37
N PRO A 66 -13.26 11.21 16.31
CA PRO A 66 -12.45 10.86 15.15
C PRO A 66 -13.31 10.79 13.88
N PRO A 67 -12.79 11.25 12.73
CA PRO A 67 -13.54 11.29 11.49
C PRO A 67 -13.66 9.90 10.86
N LEU A 68 -14.77 9.70 10.17
CA LEU A 68 -14.95 8.72 9.10
C LEU A 68 -14.86 9.45 7.77
N TRP A 69 -14.06 8.93 6.86
CA TRP A 69 -13.85 9.47 5.53
C TRP A 69 -14.76 8.78 4.54
N ILE A 70 -15.41 9.54 3.67
CA ILE A 70 -16.37 9.01 2.70
C ILE A 70 -15.78 9.12 1.30
N SER A 71 -15.57 7.96 0.66
CA SER A 71 -15.11 7.86 -0.72
C SER A 71 -16.23 7.36 -1.63
N ARG A 72 -16.32 7.92 -2.83
CA ARG A 72 -17.28 7.53 -3.87
C ARG A 72 -16.51 7.12 -5.09
N VAL A 73 -16.68 5.87 -5.51
CA VAL A 73 -15.96 5.27 -6.62
C VAL A 73 -17.01 4.57 -7.48
N ASP A 74 -17.18 5.06 -8.71
CA ASP A 74 -18.29 4.66 -9.58
C ASP A 74 -19.65 4.78 -8.86
N ASN A 75 -20.35 3.66 -8.65
CA ASN A 75 -21.63 3.59 -7.92
C ASN A 75 -21.46 3.18 -6.45
N ASP A 76 -20.25 2.86 -6.02
CA ASP A 76 -19.95 2.38 -4.68
C ASP A 76 -19.58 3.52 -3.74
N ILE A 77 -20.02 3.38 -2.49
CA ILE A 77 -19.72 4.34 -1.42
C ILE A 77 -18.98 3.59 -0.33
N TYR A 78 -17.87 4.15 0.11
CA TYR A 78 -17.02 3.61 1.16
C TYR A 78 -16.99 4.57 2.35
N VAL A 79 -16.98 3.99 3.55
CA VAL A 79 -16.72 4.65 4.82
C VAL A 79 -15.39 4.11 5.31
N ASN A 80 -14.36 4.95 5.30
CA ASN A 80 -12.97 4.51 5.37
C ASN A 80 -12.70 3.43 4.28
N ASP A 81 -12.39 2.20 4.68
CA ASP A 81 -12.18 1.05 3.79
C ASP A 81 -13.43 0.14 3.65
N ALA A 82 -14.51 0.42 4.41
CA ALA A 82 -15.70 -0.41 4.44
C ALA A 82 -16.71 0.03 3.36
N LYS A 83 -17.18 -0.90 2.53
CA LYS A 83 -18.17 -0.62 1.49
C LYS A 83 -19.57 -0.56 2.12
N ILE A 84 -20.34 0.49 1.80
CA ILE A 84 -21.76 0.55 2.10
C ILE A 84 -22.52 -0.36 1.13
N LEU A 85 -23.24 -1.33 1.69
CA LEU A 85 -24.09 -2.24 0.94
C LEU A 85 -25.45 -1.60 0.70
N GLN A 86 -25.62 -1.02 -0.49
CA GLN A 86 -26.89 -0.46 -0.93
C GLN A 86 -27.87 -1.60 -1.24
N ARG A 87 -28.98 -1.67 -0.50
CA ARG A 87 -30.08 -2.60 -0.78
C ARG A 87 -31.26 -1.80 -1.30
N SER A 88 -31.51 -1.93 -2.61
CA SER A 88 -32.54 -1.19 -3.37
C SER A 88 -33.95 -1.22 -2.78
N HIS A 89 -34.25 -2.20 -1.91
CA HIS A 89 -35.58 -2.41 -1.33
C HIS A 89 -35.70 -2.00 0.15
N LEU A 90 -34.64 -1.47 0.78
CA LEU A 90 -34.68 -1.06 2.18
C LEU A 90 -34.49 0.45 2.30
N THR A 91 -35.45 1.13 2.93
CA THR A 91 -35.24 2.51 3.39
C THR A 91 -34.16 2.50 4.46
N ASN A 92 -33.07 3.22 4.21
CA ASN A 92 -31.95 3.35 5.14
C ASN A 92 -32.21 4.37 6.26
N PHE A 93 -33.45 4.86 6.42
CA PHE A 93 -33.82 5.73 7.52
C PHE A 93 -35.23 5.44 8.04
N GLN A 94 -35.42 5.71 9.33
CA GLN A 94 -36.69 5.64 10.05
C GLN A 94 -36.78 6.77 11.08
N HIS A 95 -37.87 6.82 11.85
CA HIS A 95 -37.96 7.66 13.04
C HIS A 95 -38.14 6.77 14.27
N ASN A 96 -37.52 7.13 15.38
CA ASN A 96 -37.76 6.43 16.64
C ASN A 96 -39.08 6.87 17.29
N HIS A 97 -39.45 6.30 18.44
CA HIS A 97 -40.68 6.63 19.17
C HIS A 97 -40.82 8.11 19.56
N HIS A 98 -39.71 8.87 19.56
CA HIS A 98 -39.66 10.31 19.84
C HIS A 98 -39.62 11.16 18.55
N ALA A 99 -39.95 10.57 17.39
CA ALA A 99 -39.90 11.21 16.08
C ALA A 99 -38.50 11.71 15.66
N ASN A 100 -37.42 11.20 16.27
CA ASN A 100 -36.07 11.53 15.84
C ASN A 100 -35.66 10.68 14.63
N LYS A 101 -35.10 11.33 13.59
CA LYS A 101 -34.62 10.64 12.39
C LYS A 101 -33.41 9.75 12.71
N GLN A 102 -33.51 8.48 12.37
CA GLN A 102 -32.48 7.45 12.51
C GLN A 102 -32.06 6.99 11.12
N VAL A 103 -30.76 6.89 10.86
CA VAL A 103 -30.21 6.40 9.58
C VAL A 103 -29.34 5.19 9.85
N ILE A 104 -29.42 4.16 9.00
CA ILE A 104 -28.57 2.97 9.07
C ILE A 104 -27.89 2.71 7.72
N HIS A 105 -26.58 2.56 7.72
CA HIS A 105 -25.79 2.13 6.57
C HIS A 105 -25.13 0.80 6.88
N ILE A 106 -25.40 -0.23 6.08
CA ILE A 106 -24.85 -1.57 6.30
C ILE A 106 -23.44 -1.61 5.69
N LEU A 107 -22.45 -2.08 6.46
CA LEU A 107 -21.06 -2.18 6.05
C LEU A 107 -20.61 -3.64 5.86
N ASP A 108 -19.73 -3.87 4.89
CA ASP A 108 -19.08 -5.17 4.67
C ASP A 108 -17.84 -5.41 5.57
N ARG A 109 -17.34 -4.36 6.23
CA ARG A 109 -16.21 -4.39 7.17
C ARG A 109 -16.52 -3.63 8.45
N VAL A 110 -15.82 -4.00 9.53
CA VAL A 110 -15.83 -3.28 10.80
C VAL A 110 -14.92 -2.05 10.69
N LEU A 111 -15.37 -0.91 11.20
CA LEU A 111 -14.56 0.31 11.26
C LEU A 111 -13.63 0.24 12.47
N GLU A 112 -12.33 0.39 12.24
CA GLU A 112 -11.31 0.27 13.29
C GLU A 112 -10.71 1.65 13.64
N PRO A 113 -10.78 2.06 14.91
CA PRO A 113 -10.18 3.30 15.40
C PRO A 113 -8.69 3.11 15.69
N ILE A 114 -7.97 4.21 15.96
CA ILE A 114 -6.67 4.14 16.62
C ILE A 114 -6.88 3.70 18.07
N LEU A 115 -6.13 2.69 18.49
CA LEU A 115 -6.11 2.18 19.86
C LEU A 115 -4.83 2.59 20.55
N PHE A 116 -4.94 3.03 21.80
CA PHE A 116 -3.82 3.36 22.67
C PHE A 116 -3.63 2.26 23.71
N GLN A 117 -2.39 2.06 24.14
CA GLN A 117 -2.04 1.09 25.18
C GLN A 117 -2.74 1.42 26.50
N ASN A 118 -2.85 2.71 26.83
CA ASN A 118 -3.69 3.19 27.92
C ASN A 118 -5.07 3.60 27.36
N PRO A 119 -6.17 2.93 27.75
CA PRO A 119 -7.52 3.27 27.29
C PRO A 119 -7.93 4.71 27.60
N ASP A 120 -7.44 5.30 28.70
CA ASP A 120 -7.76 6.68 29.10
C ASP A 120 -7.08 7.73 28.20
N SER A 121 -6.02 7.34 27.49
CA SER A 121 -5.36 8.17 26.47
C SER A 121 -6.18 8.29 25.18
N GLY A 122 -7.25 7.48 25.04
CA GLY A 122 -8.16 7.47 23.88
C GLY A 122 -9.05 8.71 23.72
N ASN A 123 -8.80 9.77 24.49
CA ASN A 123 -9.49 11.05 24.37
C ASN A 123 -8.98 11.94 23.21
N VAL A 124 -7.93 11.50 22.51
CA VAL A 124 -7.27 12.27 21.45
C VAL A 124 -7.54 11.62 20.09
N ASN A 125 -7.88 12.46 19.11
CA ASN A 125 -7.91 12.10 17.70
C ASN A 125 -6.63 12.67 17.05
N PRO A 126 -5.54 11.88 16.97
CA PRO A 126 -4.23 12.39 16.56
C PRO A 126 -4.21 12.77 15.08
N SER A 127 -3.43 13.80 14.73
CA SER A 127 -2.92 13.98 13.36
C SER A 127 -1.87 12.91 13.04
N ALA A 128 -1.42 12.82 11.78
CA ALA A 128 -0.33 11.92 11.44
C ALA A 128 0.99 12.26 12.16
N GLY A 129 1.23 13.54 12.47
CA GLY A 129 2.38 13.97 13.24
C GLY A 129 2.29 13.50 14.70
N ASP A 130 1.11 13.66 15.31
CA ASP A 130 0.88 13.21 16.68
C ASP A 130 0.95 11.66 16.75
N TYR A 131 0.48 10.97 15.72
CA TYR A 131 0.61 9.52 15.59
C TYR A 131 2.09 9.06 15.57
N LEU A 132 2.97 9.81 14.90
CA LEU A 132 4.40 9.53 14.91
C LEU A 132 4.99 9.73 16.32
N ASP A 133 4.66 10.84 17.00
CA ASP A 133 5.16 11.10 18.35
C ASP A 133 4.71 10.03 19.34
N GLU A 134 3.43 9.67 19.29
CA GLU A 134 2.75 8.74 20.20
C GLU A 134 2.90 7.27 19.76
N ALA A 135 3.77 6.96 18.79
CA ALA A 135 3.93 5.61 18.26
C ALA A 135 4.21 4.56 19.36
N GLU A 136 4.90 4.95 20.43
CA GLU A 136 5.20 4.09 21.59
C GLU A 136 3.99 3.85 22.50
N ASN A 137 2.95 4.71 22.43
CA ASN A 137 1.71 4.62 23.21
C ASN A 137 0.54 4.03 22.41
N ILE A 138 0.70 3.82 21.10
CA ILE A 138 -0.32 3.27 20.20
C ILE A 138 -0.14 1.75 20.08
N VAL A 139 -1.25 1.02 19.92
CA VAL A 139 -1.24 -0.42 19.66
C VAL A 139 -0.86 -0.67 18.20
N LEU A 140 0.44 -0.75 17.94
CA LEU A 140 1.03 -0.99 16.62
C LEU A 140 1.31 -2.47 16.31
N GLY A 141 1.11 -3.37 17.27
CA GLY A 141 1.55 -4.75 17.16
C GLY A 141 3.08 -4.81 17.22
N ASN A 142 3.71 -5.48 16.26
CA ASN A 142 5.17 -5.64 16.22
C ASN A 142 5.91 -4.49 15.51
N PHE A 143 5.19 -3.52 14.96
CA PHE A 143 5.78 -2.45 14.17
C PHE A 143 6.36 -1.34 15.05
N ARG A 144 7.55 -0.85 14.69
CA ARG A 144 8.20 0.31 15.31
C ARG A 144 8.46 1.38 14.26
N LEU A 145 8.34 2.65 14.64
CA LEU A 145 8.39 3.81 13.73
C LEU A 145 9.51 4.81 14.11
N ARG A 146 10.45 4.40 14.97
CA ARG A 146 11.41 5.30 15.62
C ARG A 146 12.34 5.95 14.60
N ASN A 147 12.85 5.19 13.65
CA ASN A 147 13.83 5.65 12.67
C ASN A 147 13.22 6.73 11.77
N PHE A 148 12.02 6.49 11.24
CA PHE A 148 11.35 7.47 10.38
C PHE A 148 10.95 8.72 11.16
N ARG A 149 10.37 8.56 12.37
CA ARG A 149 10.07 9.68 13.28
C ARG A 149 11.30 10.54 13.52
N GLU A 150 12.44 9.92 13.84
CA GLU A 150 13.69 10.63 14.08
C GLU A 150 14.16 11.42 12.85
N ARG A 151 14.01 10.87 11.64
CA ARG A 151 14.33 11.60 10.40
C ARG A 151 13.40 12.78 10.18
N VAL A 152 12.09 12.61 10.37
CA VAL A 152 11.11 13.71 10.25
C VAL A 152 11.44 14.84 11.23
N THR A 153 11.78 14.51 12.47
CA THR A 153 12.16 15.50 13.49
C THR A 153 13.49 16.18 13.16
N ARG A 154 14.55 15.43 12.84
CA ARG A 154 15.88 15.99 12.51
C ARG A 154 15.88 16.85 11.25
N LYS A 155 14.98 16.58 10.31
CA LYS A 155 14.80 17.34 9.07
C LYS A 155 13.77 18.47 9.20
N GLU A 156 13.24 18.69 10.41
CA GLU A 156 12.26 19.74 10.70
C GLU A 156 11.00 19.67 9.80
N LYS A 157 10.59 18.46 9.40
CA LYS A 157 9.45 18.23 8.48
C LYS A 157 8.17 17.74 9.17
N LYS A 158 8.10 17.86 10.49
CA LYS A 158 6.93 17.42 11.27
C LYS A 158 5.64 18.12 10.83
N GLU A 159 5.72 19.39 10.44
CA GLU A 159 4.58 20.17 9.94
C GLU A 159 3.85 19.48 8.78
N LEU A 160 4.58 18.77 7.91
CA LEU A 160 3.99 18.04 6.77
C LEU A 160 2.98 16.98 7.20
N PHE A 161 3.12 16.46 8.42
CA PHE A 161 2.25 15.43 9.01
C PHE A 161 1.21 16.03 9.98
N GLN A 162 1.32 17.31 10.34
CA GLN A 162 0.39 18.01 11.23
C GLN A 162 -0.58 18.94 10.49
N ASN A 163 -0.23 19.37 9.27
CA ASN A 163 -1.06 20.25 8.47
C ASN A 163 -2.50 19.75 8.37
N GLU A 164 -3.44 20.67 8.57
CA GLU A 164 -4.86 20.38 8.42
C GLU A 164 -5.18 20.07 6.96
N GLY A 165 -6.09 19.13 6.78
CA GLY A 165 -6.51 18.75 5.44
C GLY A 165 -6.87 17.28 5.37
N LYS A 166 -6.74 16.76 4.16
CA LYS A 166 -7.19 15.44 3.76
C LYS A 166 -6.00 14.76 3.10
N HIS A 167 -5.14 14.10 3.84
CA HIS A 167 -3.86 13.63 3.31
C HIS A 167 -3.75 12.10 3.35
N THR A 168 -2.82 11.56 2.59
CA THR A 168 -2.41 10.15 2.69
C THR A 168 -0.94 10.10 3.02
N PHE A 169 -0.61 9.37 4.08
CA PHE A 169 0.74 9.27 4.61
C PHE A 169 1.24 7.84 4.52
N PHE A 170 2.47 7.67 4.08
CA PHE A 170 3.15 6.38 4.07
C PHE A 170 4.28 6.42 5.09
N ILE A 171 4.24 5.54 6.08
CA ILE A 171 5.22 5.55 7.17
C ILE A 171 5.99 4.22 7.16
N PRO A 172 7.29 4.22 6.83
CA PRO A 172 8.08 3.01 6.86
C PRO A 172 8.34 2.54 8.29
N ILE A 173 8.24 1.24 8.50
CA ILE A 173 8.62 0.59 9.78
C ILE A 173 10.14 0.48 9.90
N ASP A 174 10.64 0.35 11.14
CA ASP A 174 12.07 0.34 11.47
C ASP A 174 12.83 -0.81 10.80
N GLU A 175 12.20 -1.97 10.64
CA GLU A 175 12.76 -3.13 9.94
C GLU A 175 13.14 -2.79 8.49
N GLY A 176 12.44 -1.84 7.87
CA GLY A 176 12.71 -1.34 6.52
C GLY A 176 14.05 -0.62 6.37
N PHE A 177 14.72 -0.28 7.47
CA PHE A 177 15.99 0.44 7.48
C PHE A 177 17.23 -0.48 7.53
N GLN A 178 17.06 -1.81 7.43
CA GLN A 178 18.13 -2.81 7.57
C GLN A 178 18.57 -3.47 6.24
N PRO A 179 19.88 -3.58 5.92
CA PRO A 179 21.03 -3.19 6.75
C PRO A 179 21.44 -1.71 6.63
N PRO A 180 21.99 -1.10 7.70
CA PRO A 180 22.48 0.28 7.73
C PRO A 180 23.66 0.52 6.77
N PRO A 181 23.90 1.76 6.31
CA PRO A 181 23.36 3.05 6.79
C PRO A 181 22.25 3.63 5.89
N ARG A 182 21.03 3.10 5.97
CA ARG A 182 19.86 3.62 5.24
C ARG A 182 19.28 4.95 5.75
N PRO A 183 19.28 5.28 7.06
CA PRO A 183 18.61 6.48 7.56
C PRO A 183 19.08 7.77 6.89
N ASP A 184 20.34 7.86 6.50
CA ASP A 184 20.92 9.08 5.94
C ASP A 184 20.40 9.44 4.55
N LYS A 185 19.86 8.46 3.81
CA LYS A 185 19.20 8.68 2.52
C LYS A 185 17.79 9.27 2.63
N ILE A 186 17.19 9.28 3.83
CA ILE A 186 15.90 9.94 4.05
C ILE A 186 16.14 11.41 4.34
N ASP A 187 16.20 12.21 3.27
CA ASP A 187 16.25 13.66 3.37
C ASP A 187 14.84 14.28 3.33
N GLU A 188 14.79 15.61 3.25
CA GLU A 188 13.55 16.38 3.19
C GLU A 188 12.65 15.98 2.02
N LEU A 189 13.27 15.71 0.87
CA LEU A 189 12.58 15.43 -0.38
C LEU A 189 11.99 14.02 -0.33
N VAL A 190 12.75 13.05 0.21
CA VAL A 190 12.23 11.72 0.51
C VAL A 190 11.04 11.80 1.49
N ILE A 191 11.13 12.59 2.56
CA ILE A 191 10.01 12.75 3.52
C ILE A 191 8.77 13.32 2.81
N MET A 192 8.93 14.31 1.95
CA MET A 192 7.84 14.86 1.12
C MET A 192 7.24 13.80 0.18
N GLY A 193 8.06 12.91 -0.36
CA GLY A 193 7.61 11.79 -1.18
C GLY A 193 6.71 10.79 -0.46
N HIS A 194 6.70 10.78 0.88
CA HIS A 194 5.84 9.92 1.69
C HIS A 194 4.45 10.51 1.97
N VAL A 195 4.12 11.67 1.38
CA VAL A 195 2.86 12.38 1.61
C VAL A 195 2.18 12.69 0.28
N ILE A 196 0.93 12.24 0.13
CA ILE A 196 0.03 12.70 -0.93
C ILE A 196 -0.86 13.80 -0.35
N PRO A 197 -0.79 15.04 -0.87
CA PRO A 197 -1.59 16.13 -0.35
C PRO A 197 -3.05 16.07 -0.83
N ASN A 198 -3.99 16.50 0.02
CA ASN A 198 -5.39 16.78 -0.32
C ASN A 198 -6.22 15.60 -0.84
N GLN A 199 -5.74 14.36 -0.67
CA GLN A 199 -6.47 13.13 -0.94
C GLN A 199 -6.35 12.12 0.21
N VAL A 200 -7.47 11.49 0.59
CA VAL A 200 -7.50 10.37 1.55
C VAL A 200 -7.75 9.09 0.78
N LEU A 201 -6.73 8.24 0.69
CA LEU A 201 -6.71 7.05 -0.16
C LEU A 201 -6.71 5.80 0.69
N PHE A 202 -7.88 5.22 0.94
CA PHE A 202 -8.03 3.88 1.52
C PHE A 202 -7.78 2.81 0.44
N THR A 203 -7.28 1.65 0.81
CA THR A 203 -6.77 0.66 -0.16
C THR A 203 -7.84 0.06 -1.07
N ARG A 204 -9.07 -0.15 -0.60
CA ARG A 204 -10.17 -0.70 -1.41
C ARG A 204 -10.82 0.29 -2.38
N PRO A 205 -11.14 1.55 -1.99
CA PRO A 205 -11.68 2.52 -2.93
C PRO A 205 -10.63 3.11 -3.88
N THR A 206 -9.33 2.91 -3.63
CA THR A 206 -8.28 3.45 -4.50
C THR A 206 -7.97 2.46 -5.63
N PRO A 207 -8.12 2.85 -6.90
CA PRO A 207 -7.78 1.99 -8.03
C PRO A 207 -6.28 1.76 -8.12
N ASP A 208 -5.90 0.55 -8.55
CA ASP A 208 -4.50 0.20 -8.74
C ASP A 208 -3.91 0.91 -9.97
N ASN A 209 -2.60 1.18 -9.90
CA ASN A 209 -1.76 1.79 -10.93
C ASN A 209 -2.20 3.20 -11.39
N VAL A 210 -3.09 3.86 -10.64
CA VAL A 210 -3.39 5.28 -10.84
C VAL A 210 -2.36 6.13 -10.10
N PRO A 211 -1.63 7.03 -10.81
CA PRO A 211 -0.62 7.86 -10.18
C PRO A 211 -1.22 9.06 -9.45
N PHE A 212 -0.74 9.29 -8.23
CA PHE A 212 -1.06 10.41 -7.37
C PHE A 212 0.20 11.23 -7.09
N GLN A 213 0.12 12.55 -7.26
CA GLN A 213 1.25 13.43 -6.98
C GLN A 213 1.55 13.48 -5.48
N THR A 214 2.83 13.35 -5.13
CA THR A 214 3.31 13.53 -3.76
C THR A 214 3.69 14.99 -3.51
N LEU A 215 3.97 15.37 -2.26
CA LEU A 215 4.56 16.69 -1.98
C LEU A 215 5.93 16.89 -2.66
N ALA A 216 6.65 15.80 -2.94
CA ALA A 216 7.92 15.85 -3.66
C ALA A 216 7.76 16.15 -5.17
N PHE A 217 6.53 16.22 -5.69
CA PHE A 217 6.27 16.59 -7.08
C PHE A 217 6.45 18.11 -7.29
N THR A 218 7.70 18.50 -7.55
CA THR A 218 8.15 19.88 -7.76
C THR A 218 8.72 20.06 -9.17
N ASP A 219 9.23 21.25 -9.49
CA ASP A 219 9.86 21.50 -10.78
C ASP A 219 11.17 20.73 -10.98
N LYS A 220 11.89 20.45 -9.90
CA LYS A 220 13.23 19.80 -9.93
C LYS A 220 13.15 18.30 -9.84
N VAL A 221 12.24 17.79 -9.02
CA VAL A 221 12.04 16.37 -8.79
C VAL A 221 10.56 16.09 -8.92
N LYS A 222 10.18 15.00 -9.61
CA LYS A 222 8.78 14.65 -9.85
C LYS A 222 8.52 13.23 -9.39
N VAL A 223 7.75 13.09 -8.31
CA VAL A 223 7.46 11.79 -7.71
C VAL A 223 5.97 11.58 -7.59
N ASN A 224 5.50 10.49 -8.20
CA ASN A 224 4.14 10.01 -8.05
C ASN A 224 4.11 8.74 -7.21
N ILE A 225 2.98 8.49 -6.56
CA ILE A 225 2.67 7.24 -5.88
C ILE A 225 1.49 6.56 -6.57
N SER A 226 1.50 5.24 -6.70
CA SER A 226 0.32 4.44 -7.07
C SER A 226 0.18 3.21 -6.19
N PHE A 227 -1.03 2.70 -6.05
CA PHE A 227 -1.31 1.44 -5.35
C PHE A 227 -1.23 0.26 -6.32
N SER A 228 -0.93 -0.93 -5.82
CA SER A 228 -0.94 -2.16 -6.62
C SER A 228 -1.33 -3.34 -5.76
N THR A 229 -2.09 -4.27 -6.33
CA THR A 229 -2.49 -5.51 -5.67
C THR A 229 -1.82 -6.68 -6.34
N GLU A 230 -1.29 -7.60 -5.53
CA GLU A 230 -0.90 -8.92 -5.99
C GLU A 230 -1.71 -9.99 -5.27
N HIS A 231 -2.10 -11.02 -6.02
CA HIS A 231 -2.83 -12.16 -5.51
C HIS A 231 -1.92 -13.39 -5.49
N ASP A 232 -1.58 -13.88 -4.30
CA ASP A 232 -0.77 -15.08 -4.11
C ASP A 232 -1.50 -16.09 -3.23
N ASN A 233 -1.76 -17.32 -3.71
CA ASN A 233 -2.26 -18.45 -2.92
C ASN A 233 -3.35 -18.09 -1.88
N ASN A 234 -4.45 -17.47 -2.33
CA ASN A 234 -5.57 -16.96 -1.50
C ASN A 234 -5.29 -15.73 -0.62
N HIS A 235 -4.10 -15.14 -0.67
CA HIS A 235 -3.75 -13.92 0.05
C HIS A 235 -3.63 -12.74 -0.90
N GLU A 236 -4.38 -11.68 -0.62
CA GLU A 236 -4.27 -10.39 -1.28
C GLU A 236 -3.20 -9.56 -0.58
N ARG A 237 -2.18 -9.12 -1.33
CA ARG A 237 -1.12 -8.24 -0.84
C ARG A 237 -1.23 -6.90 -1.53
N LYS A 238 -1.25 -5.83 -0.74
CA LYS A 238 -1.29 -4.46 -1.24
C LYS A 238 0.09 -3.84 -1.14
N TYR A 239 0.46 -3.15 -2.20
CA TYR A 239 1.71 -2.43 -2.33
C TYR A 239 1.47 -0.98 -2.72
N VAL A 240 2.48 -0.16 -2.46
CA VAL A 240 2.60 1.20 -2.93
C VAL A 240 3.87 1.32 -3.78
N LYS A 241 3.77 2.00 -4.93
CA LYS A 241 4.85 2.25 -5.87
C LYS A 241 5.17 3.73 -5.88
N SER A 242 6.35 4.14 -5.42
CA SER A 242 6.83 5.50 -5.66
C SER A 242 7.64 5.53 -6.94
N HIS A 243 7.23 6.34 -7.91
CA HIS A 243 7.89 6.52 -9.19
C HIS A 243 8.52 7.91 -9.26
N THR A 244 9.85 7.97 -9.19
CA THR A 244 10.64 9.18 -9.46
C THR A 244 10.79 9.33 -10.96
N ILE A 245 9.95 10.18 -11.56
CA ILE A 245 9.87 10.43 -13.00
C ILE A 245 11.00 11.38 -13.45
N VAL A 246 11.26 12.39 -12.63
CA VAL A 246 12.40 13.30 -12.81
C VAL A 246 13.18 13.27 -11.51
N GLY A 247 14.42 12.84 -11.60
CA GLY A 247 15.33 12.70 -10.46
C GLY A 247 16.37 13.80 -10.37
N ASP A 248 17.25 13.69 -9.38
CA ASP A 248 18.47 14.49 -9.25
C ASP A 248 19.66 13.59 -8.88
N ASN A 249 20.81 14.19 -8.55
CA ASN A 249 22.02 13.44 -8.21
C ASN A 249 21.87 12.52 -6.97
N ASN A 250 20.96 12.84 -6.06
CA ASN A 250 20.69 12.10 -4.83
C ASN A 250 19.45 11.21 -4.94
N HIS A 251 18.52 11.54 -5.84
CA HIS A 251 17.24 10.89 -6.05
C HIS A 251 17.17 10.32 -7.46
N GLN A 252 17.61 9.07 -7.62
CA GLN A 252 17.61 8.43 -8.95
C GLN A 252 16.20 8.23 -9.49
N GLU A 253 16.05 8.38 -10.80
CA GLU A 253 14.84 7.99 -11.52
C GLU A 253 14.58 6.48 -11.41
N GLY A 254 13.30 6.11 -11.33
CA GLY A 254 12.87 4.73 -11.23
C GLY A 254 11.73 4.53 -10.24
N VAL A 255 11.37 3.26 -10.04
CA VAL A 255 10.25 2.86 -9.18
C VAL A 255 10.77 2.11 -7.95
N VAL A 256 10.26 2.48 -6.78
CA VAL A 256 10.47 1.78 -5.52
C VAL A 256 9.13 1.22 -5.04
N LEU A 257 9.09 -0.10 -4.88
CA LEU A 257 7.92 -0.87 -4.44
C LEU A 257 7.99 -1.15 -2.94
N ALA A 258 6.95 -0.77 -2.20
CA ALA A 258 6.80 -1.08 -0.78
C ALA A 258 5.47 -1.79 -0.47
N GLU A 259 5.53 -2.93 0.23
CA GLU A 259 4.36 -3.64 0.77
C GLU A 259 3.72 -2.80 1.88
N ILE A 260 2.39 -2.71 1.85
CA ILE A 260 1.61 -2.10 2.92
C ILE A 260 1.35 -3.16 3.99
N LEU A 261 2.01 -3.01 5.14
CA LEU A 261 1.98 -3.97 6.24
C LEU A 261 0.80 -3.75 7.17
N LYS A 262 0.41 -2.49 7.37
CA LYS A 262 -0.82 -2.10 8.09
C LYS A 262 -1.46 -0.93 7.37
N ALA A 263 -2.57 -1.20 6.70
CA ALA A 263 -3.27 -0.21 5.89
C ALA A 263 -4.33 0.54 6.70
N ASN A 264 -4.83 1.64 6.10
CA ASN A 264 -6.15 2.21 6.42
C ASN A 264 -6.30 2.75 7.85
N ILE A 265 -5.23 3.29 8.44
CA ILE A 265 -5.29 3.86 9.80
C ILE A 265 -5.81 5.30 9.72
N PRO A 266 -7.04 5.59 10.19
CA PRO A 266 -7.62 6.93 10.07
C PRO A 266 -7.01 7.88 11.11
N VAL A 267 -6.63 9.07 10.69
CA VAL A 267 -6.14 10.18 11.53
C VAL A 267 -6.95 11.44 11.28
N LYS A 268 -6.84 12.45 12.17
CA LYS A 268 -7.58 13.72 12.08
C LYS A 268 -7.44 14.39 10.71
N ASN A 269 -6.24 14.36 10.12
CA ASN A 269 -5.90 15.01 8.86
C ASN A 269 -5.74 14.04 7.68
N GLY A 270 -6.27 12.81 7.76
CA GLY A 270 -6.21 11.87 6.65
C GLY A 270 -6.14 10.38 7.01
N VAL A 271 -5.31 9.64 6.30
CA VAL A 271 -5.08 8.20 6.48
C VAL A 271 -3.59 7.87 6.43
N ILE A 272 -3.15 6.95 7.30
CA ILE A 272 -1.80 6.39 7.35
C ILE A 272 -1.81 4.96 6.80
N HIS A 273 -0.79 4.64 6.02
CA HIS A 273 -0.40 3.26 5.68
C HIS A 273 1.02 3.00 6.18
N LEU A 274 1.20 1.97 7.01
CA LEU A 274 2.52 1.51 7.41
C LEU A 274 3.11 0.62 6.31
N ILE A 275 4.31 0.93 5.87
CA ILE A 275 4.97 0.27 4.74
C ILE A 275 6.27 -0.40 5.15
N HIS A 276 6.70 -1.40 4.40
CA HIS A 276 7.86 -2.22 4.81
C HIS A 276 9.22 -1.53 4.63
N ARG A 277 9.32 -0.50 3.78
CA ARG A 277 10.56 0.25 3.55
C ARG A 277 10.30 1.66 3.04
N PRO A 278 11.26 2.59 3.16
CA PRO A 278 11.12 3.95 2.65
C PRO A 278 10.90 3.98 1.13
N LEU A 279 10.06 4.93 0.69
CA LEU A 279 9.85 5.28 -0.71
C LEU A 279 11.01 6.12 -1.26
N MET A 280 11.13 6.21 -2.59
CA MET A 280 12.16 6.94 -3.35
C MET A 280 13.63 6.49 -3.16
N VAL A 281 13.97 5.75 -2.10
CA VAL A 281 15.33 5.31 -1.83
C VAL A 281 15.68 4.10 -2.70
N VAL A 282 16.52 4.31 -3.71
CA VAL A 282 17.10 3.25 -4.56
C VAL A 282 18.53 2.97 -4.08
N ASP A 283 18.67 2.20 -3.01
CA ASP A 283 19.97 1.84 -2.42
C ASP A 283 20.21 0.33 -2.34
N THR A 284 19.26 -0.46 -2.85
CA THR A 284 19.28 -1.92 -2.77
C THR A 284 19.80 -2.49 -4.09
N THR A 285 20.84 -3.33 -4.04
CA THR A 285 21.29 -4.07 -5.23
C THR A 285 20.24 -5.10 -5.64
N VAL A 286 20.30 -5.59 -6.89
CA VAL A 286 19.38 -6.66 -7.34
C VAL A 286 19.50 -7.90 -6.46
N THR A 287 20.72 -8.26 -6.05
CA THR A 287 20.99 -9.34 -5.09
C THR A 287 20.28 -9.10 -3.76
N GLN A 288 20.48 -7.93 -3.14
CA GLN A 288 19.85 -7.59 -1.86
C GLN A 288 18.32 -7.53 -1.96
N PHE A 289 17.79 -7.08 -3.11
CA PHE A 289 16.36 -7.04 -3.35
C PHE A 289 15.76 -8.45 -3.40
N LEU A 290 16.40 -9.37 -4.13
CA LEU A 290 16.00 -10.78 -4.16
C LEU A 290 16.13 -11.45 -2.79
N GLU A 291 17.22 -11.18 -2.07
CA GLU A 291 17.46 -11.71 -0.73
C GLU A 291 16.53 -11.13 0.34
N SER A 292 15.95 -9.94 0.13
CA SER A 292 14.97 -9.37 1.06
C SER A 292 13.71 -10.22 1.21
N PHE A 293 13.47 -11.15 0.28
CA PHE A 293 12.39 -12.14 0.37
C PHE A 293 12.77 -13.40 1.17
N LYS A 294 14.02 -13.52 1.65
CA LYS A 294 14.53 -14.66 2.45
C LYS A 294 14.18 -14.57 3.93
N GLU A 295 14.23 -13.38 4.53
CA GLU A 295 14.39 -13.21 5.99
C GLU A 295 13.10 -13.26 6.82
N PHE A 296 11.93 -13.48 6.20
CA PHE A 296 10.65 -13.28 6.89
C PHE A 296 9.68 -14.49 6.92
N ASP A 297 10.13 -15.72 6.64
CA ASP A 297 9.20 -16.87 6.43
C ASP A 297 8.09 -16.53 5.40
N LYS A 298 8.38 -15.60 4.47
CA LYS A 298 7.45 -15.18 3.42
C LYS A 298 7.68 -16.07 2.20
N GLU A 299 7.11 -17.28 2.21
CA GLU A 299 6.91 -18.10 0.99
C GLU A 299 6.07 -17.40 -0.11
N ASP A 300 5.63 -16.17 0.17
CA ASP A 300 4.63 -15.39 -0.56
C ASP A 300 5.16 -14.03 -1.08
N GLY A 301 6.48 -13.75 -0.99
CA GLY A 301 7.04 -12.51 -1.58
C GLY A 301 6.82 -12.47 -3.11
N PRO A 302 6.65 -11.31 -3.77
CA PRO A 302 6.24 -11.20 -5.18
C PRO A 302 7.17 -11.95 -6.17
N LEU A 303 8.43 -12.11 -5.80
CA LEU A 303 9.47 -12.82 -6.54
C LEU A 303 10.07 -14.00 -5.76
N TYR A 304 9.40 -14.49 -4.72
CA TYR A 304 9.91 -15.56 -3.86
C TYR A 304 10.24 -16.82 -4.68
N LYS A 305 9.35 -17.22 -5.61
CA LYS A 305 9.59 -18.39 -6.46
C LYS A 305 10.79 -18.21 -7.40
N PHE A 306 11.01 -17.00 -7.90
CA PHE A 306 12.18 -16.72 -8.70
C PHE A 306 13.47 -16.83 -7.89
N TYR A 307 13.47 -16.30 -6.66
CA TYR A 307 14.60 -16.42 -5.74
C TYR A 307 14.91 -17.88 -5.35
N GLU A 308 13.88 -18.67 -5.06
CA GLU A 308 14.00 -20.12 -4.78
C GLU A 308 14.70 -20.84 -5.94
N VAL A 309 14.24 -20.62 -7.17
CA VAL A 309 14.85 -21.21 -8.39
C VAL A 309 16.30 -20.79 -8.56
N ILE A 310 16.65 -19.52 -8.31
CA ILE A 310 18.04 -19.05 -8.38
C ILE A 310 18.93 -19.77 -7.36
N ARG A 311 18.42 -20.06 -6.16
CA ARG A 311 19.17 -20.76 -5.10
C ARG A 311 19.35 -22.25 -5.36
N ASP A 312 18.34 -22.90 -5.93
CA ASP A 312 18.36 -24.33 -6.23
C ASP A 312 19.32 -24.69 -7.38
N VAL A 313 19.57 -23.72 -8.26
CA VAL A 313 20.59 -23.83 -9.30
C VAL A 313 21.96 -23.56 -8.68
N GLU A 314 22.72 -24.63 -8.45
CA GLU A 314 24.13 -24.51 -8.08
C GLU A 314 24.90 -23.64 -9.07
N GLY A 315 25.63 -22.64 -8.56
CA GLY A 315 26.59 -21.87 -9.35
C GLY A 315 26.65 -20.38 -9.05
N SER A 316 27.29 -19.67 -9.98
CA SER A 316 27.70 -18.27 -9.85
C SER A 316 26.66 -17.24 -10.28
N PHE A 317 25.37 -17.57 -10.44
CA PHE A 317 24.39 -16.59 -10.93
C PHE A 317 24.20 -15.42 -9.95
N MET A 318 24.06 -15.70 -8.64
CA MET A 318 24.01 -14.64 -7.61
C MET A 318 25.31 -13.85 -7.52
N GLU A 319 26.46 -14.52 -7.69
CA GLU A 319 27.77 -13.86 -7.74
C GLU A 319 27.90 -12.95 -8.97
N GLN A 320 27.36 -13.36 -10.12
CA GLN A 320 27.27 -12.55 -11.33
C GLN A 320 26.39 -11.32 -11.12
N LEU A 321 25.21 -11.46 -10.52
CA LEU A 321 24.35 -10.31 -10.18
C LEU A 321 25.06 -9.32 -9.24
N THR A 322 25.88 -9.84 -8.33
CA THR A 322 26.60 -9.02 -7.34
C THR A 322 27.81 -8.29 -7.96
N THR A 323 28.47 -8.90 -8.94
CA THR A 323 29.67 -8.35 -9.58
C THR A 323 29.36 -7.40 -10.75
N MET A 324 28.18 -7.51 -11.36
CA MET A 324 27.76 -6.63 -12.45
C MET A 324 27.46 -5.22 -11.95
N ARG A 325 28.12 -4.21 -12.53
CA ARG A 325 27.92 -2.80 -12.18
C ARG A 325 26.62 -2.24 -12.73
N GLU A 326 26.25 -2.64 -13.94
CA GLU A 326 25.00 -2.27 -14.60
C GLU A 326 24.35 -3.53 -15.16
N LEU A 327 23.09 -3.73 -14.81
CA LEU A 327 22.31 -4.88 -15.28
C LEU A 327 20.82 -4.55 -15.28
N THR A 328 20.06 -5.30 -16.08
CA THR A 328 18.60 -5.38 -15.99
C THR A 328 18.23 -6.84 -15.83
N LEU A 329 17.51 -7.15 -14.76
CA LEU A 329 17.00 -8.49 -14.48
C LEU A 329 15.48 -8.50 -14.70
N PHE A 330 15.03 -9.23 -15.72
CA PHE A 330 13.62 -9.47 -15.95
C PHE A 330 13.17 -10.61 -15.05
N ALA A 331 12.59 -10.28 -13.90
CA ALA A 331 12.19 -11.28 -12.92
C ALA A 331 10.75 -11.79 -13.18
N PRO A 332 10.54 -13.10 -13.42
CA PRO A 332 9.18 -13.64 -13.55
C PRO A 332 8.46 -13.62 -12.21
N SER A 333 7.18 -13.22 -12.21
CA SER A 333 6.32 -13.22 -11.03
C SER A 333 6.05 -14.64 -10.52
N ASN A 334 5.63 -14.79 -9.25
CA ASN A 334 5.22 -16.08 -8.70
C ASN A 334 4.18 -16.82 -9.57
N GLN A 335 3.27 -16.08 -10.22
CA GLN A 335 2.26 -16.66 -11.11
C GLN A 335 2.88 -17.29 -12.37
N ALA A 336 3.94 -16.70 -12.92
CA ALA A 336 4.61 -17.21 -14.12
C ALA A 336 5.22 -18.61 -13.87
N TRP A 337 5.63 -18.91 -12.64
CA TRP A 337 6.19 -20.21 -12.26
C TRP A 337 5.14 -21.32 -12.11
N ARG A 338 3.85 -21.01 -12.16
CA ARG A 338 2.75 -21.99 -12.03
C ARG A 338 2.40 -22.69 -13.34
N ASP A 339 3.04 -22.34 -14.45
CA ASP A 339 2.79 -22.98 -15.74
C ASP A 339 3.17 -24.47 -15.68
N PRO A 340 2.24 -25.41 -15.94
CA PRO A 340 2.53 -26.84 -15.97
C PRO A 340 3.71 -27.22 -16.87
N ALA A 341 3.93 -26.48 -17.97
CA ALA A 341 5.04 -26.71 -18.89
C ALA A 341 6.43 -26.58 -18.23
N LEU A 342 6.54 -25.83 -17.13
CA LEU A 342 7.80 -25.62 -16.41
C LEU A 342 8.19 -26.81 -15.53
N THR A 343 7.27 -27.74 -15.23
CA THR A 343 7.50 -28.81 -14.24
C THR A 343 8.69 -29.71 -14.60
N HIS A 344 8.86 -30.02 -15.88
CA HIS A 344 9.99 -30.82 -16.37
C HIS A 344 11.27 -30.00 -16.54
N ILE A 345 11.15 -28.70 -16.79
CA ILE A 345 12.26 -27.79 -17.03
C ILE A 345 12.95 -27.43 -15.71
N ILE A 346 12.18 -27.19 -14.64
CA ILE A 346 12.69 -26.83 -13.30
C ILE A 346 13.64 -27.90 -12.74
N ARG A 347 13.43 -29.18 -13.10
CA ARG A 347 14.30 -30.29 -12.65
C ARG A 347 15.64 -30.36 -13.39
N ASP A 348 15.76 -29.70 -14.54
CA ASP A 348 16.96 -29.67 -15.38
C ASP A 348 17.78 -28.41 -15.06
N LYS A 349 18.76 -28.56 -14.16
CA LYS A 349 19.62 -27.45 -13.69
C LYS A 349 20.32 -26.71 -14.84
N GLN A 350 20.70 -27.40 -15.91
CA GLN A 350 21.39 -26.77 -17.04
C GLN A 350 20.43 -25.90 -17.84
N LYS A 351 19.23 -26.40 -18.15
CA LYS A 351 18.20 -25.62 -18.85
C LYS A 351 17.75 -24.41 -18.03
N ILE A 352 17.56 -24.58 -16.72
CA ILE A 352 17.20 -23.44 -15.87
C ILE A 352 18.32 -22.39 -15.88
N ARG A 353 19.59 -22.79 -15.84
CA ARG A 353 20.69 -21.82 -15.96
C ARG A 353 20.65 -21.04 -17.28
N GLU A 354 20.36 -21.68 -18.39
CA GLU A 354 20.18 -21.01 -19.69
C GLU A 354 18.97 -20.05 -19.68
N ILE A 355 17.89 -20.42 -19.00
CA ILE A 355 16.70 -19.58 -18.80
C ILE A 355 17.04 -18.38 -17.92
N LEU A 356 17.73 -18.56 -16.79
CA LEU A 356 18.17 -17.46 -15.93
C LEU A 356 19.05 -16.46 -16.69
N ASN A 357 19.96 -16.96 -17.53
CA ASN A 357 20.80 -16.12 -18.39
C ASN A 357 19.99 -15.34 -19.44
N LEU A 358 18.87 -15.89 -19.93
CA LEU A 358 17.96 -15.17 -20.84
C LEU A 358 17.27 -13.99 -20.15
N HIS A 359 17.02 -14.08 -18.85
CA HIS A 359 16.37 -13.02 -18.06
C HIS A 359 17.34 -11.91 -17.63
N LEU A 360 18.65 -12.06 -17.88
CA LEU A 360 19.68 -11.11 -17.45
C LEU A 360 20.29 -10.38 -18.65
N VAL A 361 20.22 -9.05 -18.60
CA VAL A 361 20.80 -8.14 -19.59
C VAL A 361 21.93 -7.33 -18.94
N LYS A 362 23.06 -7.19 -19.64
CA LYS A 362 24.29 -6.50 -19.17
C LYS A 362 24.28 -4.97 -19.42
N GLU A 363 23.11 -4.36 -19.35
CA GLU A 363 22.95 -2.91 -19.43
C GLU A 363 21.73 -2.46 -18.61
N LYS A 364 21.72 -1.20 -18.17
CA LYS A 364 20.55 -0.58 -17.54
C LYS A 364 19.51 -0.19 -18.60
N LEU A 365 18.32 -0.75 -18.49
CA LEU A 365 17.17 -0.50 -19.36
C LEU A 365 15.98 0.06 -18.54
N PRO A 366 15.99 1.36 -18.19
CA PRO A 366 14.78 1.98 -17.64
C PRO A 366 13.66 1.97 -18.70
N LEU A 367 12.42 2.00 -18.25
CA LEU A 367 11.25 1.87 -19.14
C LEU A 367 11.26 2.96 -20.21
N GLU A 368 11.66 4.17 -19.86
CA GLU A 368 11.75 5.33 -20.76
C GLU A 368 12.73 5.07 -21.90
N LYS A 369 13.85 4.39 -21.64
CA LYS A 369 14.85 3.99 -22.64
C LYS A 369 14.31 2.90 -23.57
N ILE A 370 13.49 1.99 -23.05
CA ILE A 370 12.84 0.94 -23.88
C ILE A 370 11.75 1.55 -24.76
N ILE A 371 10.89 2.41 -24.19
CA ILE A 371 9.73 2.99 -24.89
C ILE A 371 10.15 4.04 -25.92
N HIS A 372 11.07 4.95 -25.57
CA HIS A 372 11.46 6.06 -26.43
C HIS A 372 12.76 5.82 -27.19
N GLY A 373 13.52 4.77 -26.83
CA GLY A 373 14.75 4.41 -27.52
C GLY A 373 14.54 3.41 -28.65
N ASN A 374 15.61 3.14 -29.39
CA ASN A 374 15.65 2.08 -30.42
C ASN A 374 15.92 0.69 -29.83
N SER A 375 15.76 0.49 -28.52
CA SER A 375 16.04 -0.76 -27.81
C SER A 375 14.92 -1.81 -27.97
N HIS A 376 14.50 -2.06 -29.21
CA HIS A 376 13.48 -3.08 -29.55
C HIS A 376 14.04 -4.50 -29.47
N GLN A 377 15.37 -4.63 -29.48
CA GLN A 377 16.10 -5.88 -29.36
C GLN A 377 17.29 -5.67 -28.44
N VAL A 378 17.45 -6.52 -27.44
CA VAL A 378 18.57 -6.45 -26.50
C VAL A 378 19.20 -7.81 -26.30
N GLU A 379 20.53 -7.87 -26.34
CA GLU A 379 21.30 -9.08 -26.08
C GLU A 379 21.26 -9.46 -24.60
N THR A 380 21.03 -10.74 -24.33
CA THR A 380 20.98 -11.30 -22.98
C THR A 380 22.30 -11.96 -22.61
N LEU A 381 22.43 -12.41 -21.36
CA LEU A 381 23.57 -13.24 -20.96
C LEU A 381 23.56 -14.62 -21.65
N SER A 382 22.41 -15.07 -22.14
CA SER A 382 22.29 -16.31 -22.90
C SER A 382 22.84 -16.08 -24.32
N ALA A 383 23.91 -16.81 -24.65
CA ALA A 383 24.67 -16.60 -25.88
C ALA A 383 23.77 -16.65 -27.13
N LYS A 384 23.84 -15.60 -27.96
CA LYS A 384 23.07 -15.43 -29.20
C LYS A 384 21.54 -15.35 -29.00
N ARG A 385 21.06 -15.12 -27.78
CA ARG A 385 19.63 -14.90 -27.50
C ARG A 385 19.37 -13.44 -27.15
N HIS A 386 18.25 -12.94 -27.65
CA HIS A 386 17.80 -11.58 -27.45
C HIS A 386 16.43 -11.55 -26.79
N LEU A 387 16.16 -10.47 -26.07
CA LEU A 387 14.81 -10.06 -25.72
C LEU A 387 14.32 -9.03 -26.73
N TYR A 388 13.06 -9.15 -27.12
CA TYR A 388 12.41 -8.24 -28.04
C TYR A 388 11.31 -7.48 -27.32
N PHE A 389 11.32 -6.15 -27.42
CA PHE A 389 10.39 -5.29 -26.70
C PHE A 389 9.38 -4.68 -27.65
N ASN A 390 8.12 -4.66 -27.23
CA ASN A 390 7.06 -4.00 -27.97
C ASN A 390 6.11 -3.25 -27.02
N VAL A 391 5.74 -2.02 -27.39
CA VAL A 391 4.88 -1.16 -26.60
C VAL A 391 3.50 -1.12 -27.24
N VAL A 392 2.54 -1.80 -26.63
CA VAL A 392 1.15 -1.79 -27.07
C VAL A 392 0.44 -0.63 -26.38
N SER A 393 -0.07 0.32 -27.17
CA SER A 393 -0.88 1.43 -26.64
C SER A 393 -2.36 1.17 -26.87
N ILE A 394 -3.14 1.05 -25.80
CA ILE A 394 -4.60 0.93 -25.85
C ILE A 394 -5.21 2.12 -25.10
N GLY A 395 -5.71 3.10 -25.84
CA GLY A 395 -6.19 4.36 -25.27
C GLY A 395 -5.04 5.17 -24.65
N SER A 396 -5.19 5.55 -23.37
CA SER A 396 -4.12 6.20 -22.59
C SER A 396 -3.14 5.22 -21.93
N ASN A 397 -3.44 3.92 -21.93
CA ASN A 397 -2.60 2.92 -21.29
C ASN A 397 -1.53 2.41 -22.26
N LYS A 398 -0.27 2.45 -21.82
CA LYS A 398 0.86 1.83 -22.51
C LYS A 398 1.25 0.56 -21.77
N THR A 399 1.26 -0.56 -22.48
CA THR A 399 1.68 -1.86 -21.96
C THR A 399 2.96 -2.27 -22.67
N LEU A 400 4.04 -2.47 -21.90
CA LEU A 400 5.28 -3.04 -22.44
C LEU A 400 5.16 -4.56 -22.44
N THR A 401 5.42 -5.16 -23.60
CA THR A 401 5.55 -6.61 -23.77
C THR A 401 7.00 -6.94 -24.10
N VAL A 402 7.44 -8.10 -23.64
CA VAL A 402 8.78 -8.63 -23.88
C VAL A 402 8.66 -10.06 -24.39
N GLU A 403 9.32 -10.35 -25.49
CA GLU A 403 9.40 -11.69 -26.08
C GLU A 403 10.83 -12.23 -25.96
N GLY A 404 10.96 -13.48 -25.52
CA GLY A 404 12.24 -14.16 -25.40
C GLY A 404 12.07 -15.68 -25.43
N GLY A 405 12.89 -16.38 -26.22
CA GLY A 405 12.88 -17.85 -26.24
C GLY A 405 11.56 -18.49 -26.68
N GLY A 406 10.73 -17.77 -27.45
CA GLY A 406 9.40 -18.22 -27.91
C GLY A 406 8.26 -17.95 -26.92
N VAL A 407 8.52 -17.21 -25.84
CA VAL A 407 7.52 -16.82 -24.84
C VAL A 407 7.31 -15.31 -24.90
N ASN A 408 6.05 -14.87 -24.93
CA ASN A 408 5.67 -13.47 -24.81
C ASN A 408 5.17 -13.20 -23.38
N ALA A 409 5.70 -12.17 -22.75
CA ALA A 409 5.34 -11.75 -21.41
C ALA A 409 4.99 -10.26 -21.38
N THR A 410 4.13 -9.88 -20.44
CA THR A 410 3.86 -8.47 -20.15
C THR A 410 4.79 -8.01 -19.04
N VAL A 411 5.50 -6.91 -19.26
CA VAL A 411 6.30 -6.27 -18.22
C VAL A 411 5.34 -5.52 -17.30
N ILE A 412 5.06 -6.15 -16.15
CA ILE A 412 4.40 -5.50 -15.02
C ILE A 412 5.47 -4.68 -14.30
N GLN A 413 5.36 -3.35 -14.32
CA GLN A 413 6.24 -2.52 -13.51
C GLN A 413 6.04 -2.90 -12.03
N PRO A 414 7.12 -3.18 -11.27
CA PRO A 414 7.04 -3.09 -9.82
C PRO A 414 6.71 -1.66 -9.40
#